data_AF-A0A1W6JYG6-F1
#
_entry.id   AF-A0A1W6JYG6-F1
#
_cell.length_a   1.000
_cell.length_b   1.000
_cell.length_c   1.000
_cell.angle_alpha   90.00
_cell.angle_beta   90.00
_cell.angle_gamma   90.00
#
_symmetry.space_group_name_H-M   'P 1'
#
loop_
_entity.id
_entity.type
_entity.pdbx_description
1 polymer ?
#
loop_
_entity_poly.entity_id
_entity_poly.type
_entity_poly.pdbx_seq_one_letter_code
_entity_poly.pdbx_strand_id
1 'polypeptide(L)' 'MLSYIIFGRYKVRDEKKLRILSKFYISATASRITYNSISRFLKIPVKTVERYSNYLEKVYLLFFLNNFPSQ' A
#
# COMPACT_ATOMS: atom_id res chain seq x y z
N MET A 1 -14.30 -3.00 7.52
CA MET A 1 -13.31 -2.93 8.61
C MET A 1 -12.08 -2.12 8.20
N LEU A 2 -11.35 -2.52 7.15
CA LEU A 2 -10.22 -1.77 6.56
C LEU A 2 -10.55 -0.32 6.17
N SER A 3 -11.72 -0.11 5.55
CA SER A 3 -12.21 1.22 5.17
C SER A 3 -12.35 2.14 6.39
N TYR A 4 -13.11 1.71 7.39
CA TYR A 4 -13.49 2.54 8.55
C TYR A 4 -12.28 3.09 9.33
N ILE A 5 -11.24 2.28 9.53
CA ILE A 5 -10.03 2.67 10.29
C ILE A 5 -9.22 3.75 9.55
N ILE A 6 -9.11 3.64 8.23
CA ILE A 6 -8.30 4.57 7.42
C ILE A 6 -9.08 5.84 7.10
N PHE A 7 -10.39 5.75 6.82
CA PHE A 7 -11.23 6.91 6.55
C PHE A 7 -11.38 7.81 7.78
N GLY A 8 -11.49 7.23 8.98
CA GLY A 8 -11.60 7.99 10.23
C GLY A 8 -10.35 8.80 10.58
N ARG A 9 -9.15 8.35 10.18
CA ARG A 9 -7.88 8.99 10.54
C ARG A 9 -7.24 9.83 9.42
N TYR A 10 -7.40 9.46 8.15
CA TYR A 10 -6.59 10.04 7.06
C TYR A 10 -7.37 10.81 5.98
N LYS A 11 -8.70 10.97 6.11
CA LYS A 11 -9.56 11.67 5.13
C LYS A 11 -9.19 11.32 3.68
N VAL A 12 -9.06 10.03 3.39
CA VAL A 12 -8.58 9.55 2.07
C VAL A 12 -9.56 9.96 0.99
N ARG A 13 -9.11 10.82 0.07
CA ARG A 13 -9.93 11.40 -1.01
C ARG A 13 -10.40 10.40 -2.07
N ASP A 14 -9.72 9.26 -2.20
CA ASP A 14 -9.99 8.25 -3.24
C ASP A 14 -9.90 6.83 -2.66
N GLU A 15 -11.02 6.38 -2.10
CA GLU A 15 -11.20 5.06 -1.50
C GLU A 15 -10.89 3.92 -2.49
N LYS A 16 -11.31 4.10 -3.75
CA LYS A 16 -11.20 3.05 -4.77
C LYS A 16 -9.75 2.66 -5.00
N LYS A 17 -8.86 3.66 -5.11
CA LYS A 17 -7.41 3.42 -5.27
C LYS A 17 -6.79 2.73 -4.06
N LEU A 18 -7.13 3.18 -2.84
CA LEU A 18 -6.64 2.54 -1.61
C LEU A 18 -7.12 1.08 -1.51
N ARG A 19 -8.39 0.82 -1.85
CA ARG A 19 -8.97 -0.54 -1.81
C ARG A 19 -8.29 -1.46 -2.81
N ILE A 20 -8.06 -1.00 -4.04
CA ILE A 20 -7.37 -1.78 -5.07
C ILE A 20 -5.93 -2.08 -4.62
N LEU A 21 -5.20 -1.10 -4.10
CA LEU A 21 -3.84 -1.28 -3.60
C LEU A 21 -3.81 -2.28 -2.42
N SER A 22 -4.76 -2.18 -1.50
CA SER A 22 -4.86 -3.11 -0.36
C SER A 22 -5.08 -4.56 -0.82
N LYS A 23 -5.99 -4.76 -1.79
CA LYS A 23 -6.21 -6.08 -2.39
C LYS A 23 -4.95 -6.61 -3.09
N PHE A 24 -4.26 -5.76 -3.85
CA PHE A 24 -3.01 -6.12 -4.51
C PHE A 24 -1.98 -6.66 -3.51
N TYR A 25 -1.76 -5.96 -2.38
CA TYR A 25 -0.81 -6.41 -1.36
C TYR A 25 -1.18 -7.76 -0.73
N ILE A 26 -2.47 -8.01 -0.49
CA ILE A 26 -2.94 -9.30 0.04
C ILE A 26 -2.76 -10.43 -0.98
N SER A 27 -2.92 -10.15 -2.27
CA SER A 27 -2.78 -11.14 -3.34
C SER A 27 -1.32 -11.41 -3.74
N ALA A 28 -0.41 -10.46 -3.51
CA ALA A 28 0.98 -10.51 -3.95
C ALA A 28 1.97 -10.81 -2.80
N THR A 29 1.55 -11.59 -1.79
CA THR A 29 2.22 -11.78 -0.49
C THR A 29 3.64 -12.35 -0.54
N ALA A 30 4.12 -12.88 -1.67
CA ALA A 30 5.45 -13.47 -1.80
C ALA A 30 6.34 -12.83 -2.88
N SER A 31 5.90 -11.75 -3.53
CA SER A 31 6.66 -11.13 -4.62
C SER A 31 7.51 -9.95 -4.14
N ARG A 32 8.76 -9.87 -4.62
CA ARG A 32 9.58 -8.66 -4.46
C ARG A 32 8.96 -7.53 -5.27
N ILE A 33 8.28 -6.61 -4.59
CA ILE A 33 7.56 -5.48 -5.22
C ILE A 33 8.22 -4.15 -4.87
N THR A 34 8.12 -3.18 -5.78
CA THR A 34 8.59 -1.80 -5.57
C THR A 34 7.45 -0.83 -5.83
N TYR A 35 7.49 0.37 -5.27
CA TYR A 35 6.44 1.37 -5.54
C TYR A 35 6.32 1.70 -7.03
N ASN A 36 7.43 1.67 -7.78
CA ASN A 36 7.43 1.89 -9.22
C ASN A 36 6.73 0.76 -9.98
N SER A 37 6.98 -0.51 -9.62
CA SER A 37 6.30 -1.63 -10.30
C SER A 37 4.80 -1.63 -10.04
N ILE A 38 4.39 -1.37 -8.78
CA ILE A 38 2.98 -1.25 -8.39
C ILE A 38 2.31 -0.07 -9.10
N SER A 39 2.99 1.08 -9.16
CA SER A 39 2.50 2.28 -9.84
C SER A 39 2.19 2.02 -11.31
N ARG A 40 3.10 1.37 -12.04
CA ARG A 40 2.90 1.00 -13.44
C ARG A 40 1.76 -0.01 -13.62
N PHE A 41 1.70 -1.03 -12.76
CA PHE A 41 0.68 -2.08 -12.84
C PHE A 41 -0.74 -1.56 -12.55
N LEU A 42 -0.90 -0.79 -11.47
CA LEU A 42 -2.20 -0.27 -11.04
C LEU A 42 -2.56 1.07 -11.69
N LYS A 43 -1.64 1.67 -12.47
CA LYS A 43 -1.78 3.01 -13.06
C LYS A 43 -2.09 4.09 -12.00
N ILE A 44 -1.47 3.98 -10.83
CA ILE A 44 -1.59 4.94 -9.72
C ILE A 44 -0.27 5.71 -9.62
N PRO A 45 -0.26 7.05 -9.43
CA PRO A 45 0.99 7.80 -9.26
C PRO A 45 1.85 7.24 -8.12
N VAL A 46 3.16 7.14 -8.33
CA VAL A 46 4.12 6.56 -7.36
C VAL A 46 3.96 7.17 -5.97
N LYS A 47 3.88 8.51 -5.87
CA LYS A 47 3.67 9.21 -4.59
C LYS A 47 2.36 8.81 -3.88
N THR A 48 1.32 8.48 -4.64
CA THR A 48 0.05 8.00 -4.07
C THR A 48 0.17 6.56 -3.60
N VAL A 49 0.89 5.70 -4.34
CA VAL A 49 1.22 4.34 -3.90
C VAL A 49 1.98 4.40 -2.57
N GLU A 50 3.10 5.11 -2.53
CA GLU A 50 3.92 5.29 -1.33
C GLU A 50 3.10 5.79 -0.12
N ARG A 51 2.31 6.85 -0.30
CA ARG A 51 1.48 7.41 0.77
C ARG A 51 0.45 6.41 1.30
N TYR A 52 -0.23 5.70 0.41
CA TYR A 52 -1.25 4.72 0.81
C TYR A 52 -0.63 3.47 1.44
N SER A 53 0.51 3.03 0.95
CA SER A 53 1.31 1.97 1.56
C SER A 53 1.71 2.33 3.00
N ASN A 54 2.17 3.56 3.22
CA ASN A 54 2.47 4.07 4.56
C ASN A 54 1.22 4.11 5.47
N TYR A 55 0.05 4.46 4.93
CA TYR A 55 -1.20 4.40 5.72
C TYR A 55 -1.52 2.98 6.18
N LEU A 56 -1.37 1.99 5.28
CA LEU A 56 -1.63 0.58 5.59
C LEU A 56 -0.65 0.03 6.63
N GLU A 57 0.61 0.44 6.55
CA GLU A 57 1.63 0.08 7.54
C GLU A 57 1.35 0.70 8.92
N LYS A 58 0.97 1.99 8.97
CA LYS A 58 0.63 2.69 10.23
C LYS A 58 -0.57 2.11 10.98
N VAL A 59 -1.48 1.44 10.27
CA VAL A 59 -2.62 0.75 10.89
C VAL A 59 -2.37 -0.75 11.05
N TYR A 60 -1.11 -1.18 10.94
CA TYR A 60 -0.66 -2.55 11.15
C TYR A 60 -1.32 -3.60 10.25
N LEU A 61 -1.74 -3.21 9.03
CA LEU A 61 -2.34 -4.14 8.07
C LEU A 61 -1.32 -4.89 7.24
N LEU A 62 -0.13 -4.30 7.04
CA LEU A 62 0.99 -4.91 6.33
C LEU A 62 2.29 -4.30 6.83
N PHE A 63 3.38 -5.03 6.68
CA PHE A 63 4.73 -4.56 7.00
C PHE A 63 5.63 -4.77 5.80
N PHE A 64 6.42 -3.75 5.46
CA PHE A 64 7.43 -3.89 4.43
C PHE A 64 8.70 -4.43 5.05
N LEU A 65 9.10 -5.63 4.62
CA LEU A 65 10.42 -6.14 4.94
C LEU A 65 11.44 -5.36 4.11
N ASN A 66 12.21 -4.52 4.76
CA ASN A 66 13.37 -3.89 4.13
C ASN A 66 14.34 -5.01 3.73
N ASN A 67 14.80 -4.99 2.48
CA ASN A 67 15.95 -5.79 2.10
C ASN A 67 17.13 -5.21 2.87
N PHE A 68 17.45 -5.77 4.04
CA PHE A 68 18.74 -5.54 4.65
C PHE A 68 19.79 -6.02 3.63
N PRO A 69 20.71 -5.15 3.16
CA PRO A 69 21.83 -5.66 2.40
C PRO A 69 22.56 -6.65 3.31
N SER A 70 22.71 -7.88 2.83
CA SER A 70 23.53 -8.90 3.48
C SER A 70 24.93 -8.32 3.66
N GLN A 71 25.29 -8.02 4.91
CA GLN A 71 26.66 -7.71 5.31
C GLN A 71 27.50 -8.99 5.30
#